data_AF-A0AAU7UBD4-F1
#
_entry.id   AF-A0AAU7UBD4-F1
#
_cell.length_a   1.000
_cell.length_b   1.000
_cell.length_c   1.000
_cell.angle_alpha   90.00
_cell.angle_beta   90.00
_cell.angle_gamma   90.00
#
_symmetry.space_group_name_H-M   'P 1'
#
loop_
_entity.id
_entity.type
_entity.pdbx_description
1 polymer ?
#
loop_
_entity_poly.entity_id
_entity_poly.type
_entity_poly.pdbx_seq_one_letter_code
_entity_poly.pdbx_strand_id
1 'polypeptide(L)' 'MRQSDPRDARAGYAALTPAGQELLGHALTSAQGIAGEIIQDLSPDEVTVLARVLARLN' A
#
# COMPACT_ATOMS: atom_id res chain seq x y z
N MET A 1 7.30 -9.25 13.17
CA MET A 1 7.99 -9.48 14.47
C MET A 1 7.61 -8.33 15.39
N ARG A 2 7.28 -8.56 16.66
CA ARG A 2 7.13 -7.45 17.62
C ARG A 2 8.50 -7.12 18.19
N GLN A 3 8.92 -5.87 18.07
CA GLN A 3 10.16 -5.37 18.68
C GLN A 3 9.78 -4.45 19.84
N SER A 4 10.50 -4.58 20.96
CA SER A 4 10.34 -3.69 22.11
C SER A 4 10.96 -2.34 21.81
N ASP A 5 10.27 -1.25 22.14
CA ASP A 5 10.82 0.09 22.00
C ASP A 5 11.97 0.31 22.99
N PRO A 6 13.17 0.74 22.55
CA PRO A 6 14.28 1.06 23.46
C PRO A 6 13.97 2.21 24.44
N ARG A 7 12.91 2.99 24.20
CA ARG A 7 12.46 4.12 25.04
C ARG A 7 11.33 3.74 26.01
N ASP A 8 10.53 2.72 25.69
CA ASP A 8 9.53 2.14 26.60
C ASP A 8 9.35 0.64 26.31
N ALA A 9 9.88 -0.22 27.17
CA ALA A 9 9.82 -1.67 27.03
C ALA A 9 8.40 -2.27 27.04
N ARG A 10 7.37 -1.48 27.40
CA ARG A 10 5.96 -1.87 27.35
C ARG A 10 5.32 -1.59 25.98
N ALA A 11 5.94 -0.77 25.15
CA ALA A 11 5.52 -0.52 23.78
C ALA A 11 6.16 -1.53 22.83
N GLY A 12 5.35 -2.28 22.10
CA GLY A 12 5.80 -3.19 21.05
C GLY A 12 5.39 -2.66 19.68
N TYR A 13 6.34 -2.46 18.77
CA TYR A 13 6.05 -2.09 17.39
C TYR A 13 6.12 -3.30 16.46
N ALA A 14 5.23 -3.32 15.47
CA ALA A 14 5.29 -4.31 14.40
C ALA A 14 6.26 -3.82 13.33
N ALA A 15 7.35 -4.55 13.14
CA ALA A 15 8.26 -4.36 12.03
C ALA A 15 8.10 -5.49 11.01
N LEU A 16 8.18 -5.14 9.73
CA LEU A 16 8.35 -6.12 8.67
C LEU A 16 9.66 -6.86 8.90
N THR A 17 9.63 -8.17 8.73
CA THR A 17 10.85 -8.98 8.62
C THR A 17 11.46 -8.76 7.23
N PRO A 18 12.72 -9.17 6.99
CA PRO A 18 13.28 -9.15 5.65
C PRO A 18 12.40 -9.88 4.62
N ALA A 19 11.91 -11.08 4.95
CA ALA A 19 10.96 -11.82 4.12
C ALA A 19 9.61 -11.09 3.95
N GLY A 20 9.14 -10.39 4.98
CA GLY A 20 7.94 -9.54 4.90
C GLY A 20 8.13 -8.33 3.98
N GLN A 21 9.33 -7.76 3.93
CA GLN A 21 9.68 -6.68 3.01
C GLN A 21 9.71 -7.17 1.56
N GLU A 22 10.25 -8.35 1.32
CA GLU A 22 10.25 -9.01 0.01
C GLU A 22 8.83 -9.33 -0.47
N LEU A 23 8.00 -9.91 0.41
CA LEU A 23 6.59 -10.19 0.13
C LEU A 23 5.81 -8.90 -0.17
N LEU A 24 6.06 -7.82 0.56
CA LEU A 24 5.48 -6.52 0.27
C LEU A 24 5.88 -6.02 -1.12
N GLY A 25 7.15 -6.20 -1.51
CA GLY A 25 7.61 -5.87 -2.86
C GLY A 25 6.82 -6.62 -3.93
N HIS A 26 6.65 -7.93 -3.79
CA HIS A 26 5.83 -8.72 -4.71
C HIS A 26 4.37 -8.27 -4.76
N ALA A 27 3.77 -8.02 -3.59
CA ALA A 27 2.39 -7.56 -3.49
C ALA A 27 2.20 -6.21 -4.19
N LEU A 28 3.14 -5.28 -4.04
CA LEU A 28 3.10 -3.99 -4.71
C LEU A 28 3.21 -4.12 -6.24
N THR A 29 4.09 -4.99 -6.74
CA THR A 29 4.19 -5.27 -8.18
C THR A 29 2.87 -5.82 -8.73
N SER A 30 2.26 -6.79 -8.05
CA SER A 30 0.95 -7.33 -8.44
C SER A 30 -0.16 -6.28 -8.40
N ALA A 31 -0.20 -5.48 -7.35
CA ALA A 31 -1.19 -4.40 -7.20
C ALA A 31 -1.04 -3.35 -8.31
N GLN A 32 0.18 -2.98 -8.68
CA GLN A 32 0.43 -2.06 -9.79
C GLN A 32 -0.01 -2.63 -11.14
N GLY A 33 0.25 -3.91 -11.40
CA GLY A 33 -0.22 -4.59 -12.61
C GLY A 33 -1.74 -4.56 -12.73
N ILE A 34 -2.44 -5.00 -11.67
CA ILE A 34 -3.91 -5.02 -11.63
C ILE A 34 -4.48 -3.60 -11.75
N ALA A 35 -3.91 -2.62 -11.02
CA ALA A 35 -4.35 -1.23 -11.13
C ALA A 35 -4.13 -0.68 -12.54
N GLY A 36 -3.00 -0.99 -13.17
CA GLY A 36 -2.73 -0.64 -14.57
C GLY A 36 -3.78 -1.21 -15.51
N GLU A 37 -4.11 -2.49 -15.37
CA GLU A 37 -5.14 -3.15 -16.20
C GLU A 37 -6.53 -2.53 -16.04
N ILE A 38 -6.88 -2.08 -14.83
CA ILE A 38 -8.17 -1.42 -14.57
C ILE A 38 -8.19 -0.01 -15.16
N ILE A 39 -7.05 0.68 -15.14
CA ILE A 39 -6.97 2.12 -15.48
C ILE A 39 -6.63 2.33 -16.96
N GLN A 40 -6.09 1.33 -17.66
CA GLN A 40 -5.65 1.46 -19.06
C GLN A 40 -6.76 1.90 -20.04
N ASP A 41 -8.02 1.57 -19.74
CA ASP A 41 -9.16 1.90 -20.60
C ASP A 41 -9.76 3.28 -20.29
N LEU A 42 -9.26 3.95 -19.24
CA LEU A 42 -9.72 5.27 -18.82
C LEU A 42 -8.87 6.37 -19.46
N SER A 43 -9.53 7.40 -19.97
CA SER A 43 -8.86 8.65 -20.34
C SER A 43 -8.29 9.37 -19.11
N PRO A 44 -7.27 10.24 -19.26
CA PRO A 44 -6.68 10.98 -18.14
C PRO A 44 -7.70 11.78 -17.31
N ASP A 45 -8.73 12.32 -17.96
CA ASP A 45 -9.80 13.05 -17.29
C ASP A 45 -10.69 12.13 -16.44
N GLU A 46 -10.99 10.93 -16.94
CA GLU A 46 -11.76 9.93 -16.19
C GLU A 46 -11.00 9.41 -14.96
N VAL A 47 -9.68 9.20 -15.09
CA VAL A 47 -8.81 8.88 -13.95
C VAL A 47 -8.85 9.98 -12.89
N THR A 48 -8.79 11.24 -13.34
CA THR A 48 -8.86 12.41 -12.46
C THR A 48 -10.20 12.49 -11.71
N VAL A 49 -11.31 12.20 -12.40
CA VAL A 49 -12.64 12.17 -11.79
C VAL A 49 -12.75 11.02 -10.79
N LEU A 50 -12.30 9.82 -11.15
CA LEU A 50 -12.32 8.64 -10.27
C LEU A 50 -11.54 8.90 -8.97
N ALA A 51 -10.31 9.42 -9.08
CA ALA A 51 -9.48 9.77 -7.93
C ALA A 51 -10.17 10.78 -7.00
N ARG A 52 -10.85 11.78 -7.57
CA ARG A 52 -11.61 12.78 -6.81
C ARG A 52 -12.79 12.18 -6.07
N VAL A 53 -13.51 11.22 -6.67
CA VAL A 53 -14.63 10.52 -6.01
C VAL A 53 -14.12 9.64 -4.87
N LEU A 54 -13.07 8.85 -5.11
CA LEU A 54 -12.46 8.00 -4.08
C LEU A 54 -11.95 8.81 -2.88
N ALA A 55 -11.35 9.97 -3.12
CA ALA A 55 -10.87 10.86 -2.05
C ALA A 55 -11.99 11.39 -1.13
N ARG A 56 -13.26 11.32 -1.55
CA ARG A 56 -14.42 11.75 -0.74
C ARG A 56 -14.99 10.62 0.13
N LEU A 57 -14.55 9.38 -0.07
CA LEU A 57 -14.97 8.20 0.68
C LEU A 57 -14.04 7.89 1.86
N ASN A 58 -12.91 8.60 1.96
CA ASN A 58 -11.90 8.49 3.01
C ASN A 58 -11.99 9.67 3.97
#